data_AF-A0A835YKT9-F1
#
_entry.id   AF-A0A835YKT9-F1
#
_cell.length_a   1.000
_cell.length_b   1.000
_cell.length_c   1.000
_cell.angle_alpha   90.00
_cell.angle_beta   90.00
_cell.angle_gamma   90.00
#
_symmetry.space_group_name_H-M   'P 1'
#
loop_
_entity.id
_entity.type
_entity.pdbx_description
1 polymer ?
#
loop_
_entity_poly.entity_id
_entity_poly.type
_entity_poly.pdbx_seq_one_letter_code
_entity_poly.pdbx_strand_id
1 'polypeptide(L)'
;MRHDVLQLARRRGCAFAVIYLPMDAAIAEQCNASRDKPVPGGVISRMAHALEPPDPEHVPWERYCATVTDSVDDGQVDAVWRVLQAAARDPPPPAPAPALSKPGSTAQHQSTAAAALATHGSDAQQASAADDAHAATVSDSVAQAVDVALRREVAQLVARA
;
A
#
# COMPACT_ATOMS: atom_id res chain seq x y z
N MET A 1 -2.81 -13.49 -8.07
CA MET A 1 -3.56 -12.24 -7.78
C MET A 1 -2.85 -11.35 -6.78
N ARG A 2 -2.75 -11.66 -5.46
CA ARG A 2 -2.12 -10.76 -4.47
C ARG A 2 -0.68 -10.35 -4.87
N HIS A 3 0.13 -11.32 -5.28
CA HIS A 3 1.48 -11.07 -5.78
C HIS A 3 1.51 -10.18 -7.04
N ASP A 4 0.54 -10.30 -7.95
CA ASP A 4 0.51 -9.48 -9.18
C ASP A 4 0.23 -8.00 -8.89
N VAL A 5 -0.63 -7.75 -7.89
CA VAL A 5 -0.90 -6.40 -7.37
C VAL A 5 0.34 -5.82 -6.69
N LEU A 6 1.07 -6.62 -5.91
CA LEU A 6 2.38 -6.22 -5.37
C LEU A 6 3.34 -5.81 -6.50
N GLN A 7 3.46 -6.63 -7.56
CA GLN A 7 4.34 -6.28 -8.68
C GLN A 7 3.90 -5.00 -9.39
N LEU A 8 2.58 -4.73 -9.46
CA LEU A 8 2.07 -3.47 -9.97
C LEU A 8 2.48 -2.30 -9.08
N ALA A 9 2.34 -2.41 -7.75
CA ALA A 9 2.76 -1.39 -6.80
C ALA A 9 4.25 -1.08 -6.94
N ARG A 10 5.10 -2.12 -7.04
CA ARG A 10 6.54 -2.00 -7.29
C ARG A 10 6.90 -1.28 -8.59
N ARG A 11 6.14 -1.52 -9.67
CA ARG A 11 6.35 -0.82 -10.96
C ARG A 11 5.93 0.65 -10.93
N ARG A 12 5.01 1.00 -10.04
CA ARG A 12 4.46 2.36 -9.90
C ARG A 12 5.08 3.15 -8.75
N GLY A 13 5.96 2.54 -7.96
CA GLY A 13 6.52 3.18 -6.77
C GLY A 13 5.47 3.43 -5.68
N CYS A 14 4.43 2.60 -5.61
CA CYS A 14 3.35 2.72 -4.63
C CYS A 14 3.56 1.77 -3.45
N ALA A 15 3.02 2.15 -2.29
CA ALA A 15 2.89 1.26 -1.14
C ALA A 15 1.93 0.10 -1.42
N PHE A 16 2.06 -0.98 -0.65
CA PHE A 16 1.22 -2.17 -0.75
C PHE A 16 0.87 -2.70 0.65
N ALA A 17 -0.40 -2.99 0.86
CA ALA A 17 -0.93 -3.64 2.06
C ALA A 17 -2.10 -4.55 1.68
N VAL A 18 -2.33 -5.57 2.49
CA VAL A 18 -3.44 -6.52 2.35
C VAL A 18 -4.45 -6.28 3.46
N ILE A 19 -5.71 -6.06 3.11
CA ILE A 19 -6.80 -6.04 4.08
C ILE A 19 -7.59 -7.33 3.88
N TYR A 20 -7.62 -8.18 4.91
CA TYR A 20 -8.28 -9.47 4.89
C TYR A 20 -9.58 -9.43 5.67
N LEU A 21 -10.65 -9.87 5.04
CA LEU A 21 -11.98 -9.97 5.65
C LEU A 21 -12.39 -11.45 5.65
N PRO A 22 -12.03 -12.21 6.69
CA PRO A 22 -12.55 -13.56 6.87
C PRO A 22 -14.07 -13.49 7.03
N MET A 23 -14.77 -14.33 6.29
CA MET A 23 -16.22 -14.47 6.38
C MET A 23 -16.57 -15.95 6.37
N ASP A 24 -17.53 -16.34 7.21
CA ASP A 24 -18.05 -17.70 7.20
C ASP A 24 -18.79 -18.00 5.89
N ALA A 25 -18.59 -19.21 5.35
CA ALA A 25 -19.16 -19.60 4.06
C ALA A 25 -20.70 -19.61 4.09
N ALA A 26 -21.34 -19.94 5.21
CA ALA A 26 -22.79 -19.92 5.32
C ALA A 26 -23.33 -18.48 5.29
N ILE A 27 -22.64 -17.55 5.94
CA ILE A 27 -22.96 -16.11 5.86
C ILE A 27 -22.78 -15.61 4.43
N ALA A 28 -21.67 -15.96 3.77
CA ALA A 28 -21.41 -15.56 2.39
C ALA A 28 -22.46 -16.13 1.41
N GLU A 29 -22.93 -17.37 1.60
CA GLU A 29 -24.02 -17.97 0.82
C GLU A 29 -25.36 -17.26 1.07
N GLN A 30 -25.65 -16.86 2.32
CA GLN A 30 -26.83 -16.06 2.65
C GLN A 30 -26.79 -14.69 1.96
N CYS A 31 -25.66 -13.99 2.02
CA CYS A 31 -25.44 -12.73 1.32
C CYS A 31 -25.53 -12.90 -0.21
N ASN A 32 -25.11 -14.05 -0.73
CA ASN A 32 -25.20 -14.33 -2.16
C ASN A 32 -26.65 -14.52 -2.63
N ALA A 33 -27.49 -15.14 -1.80
CA ALA A 33 -28.90 -15.37 -2.11
C ALA A 33 -29.73 -14.08 -2.26
N SER A 34 -29.29 -12.97 -1.65
CA SER A 34 -29.95 -11.67 -1.75
C SER A 34 -29.50 -10.83 -2.96
N ARG A 35 -28.55 -11.31 -3.76
CA ARG A 35 -28.04 -10.58 -4.94
C ARG A 35 -28.98 -10.75 -6.14
N ASP A 36 -29.12 -9.69 -6.95
CA ASP A 36 -29.85 -9.74 -8.22
C ASP A 36 -29.34 -10.82 -9.19
N LYS A 37 -28.03 -11.10 -9.12
CA LYS A 37 -27.34 -12.14 -9.89
C LYS A 37 -26.49 -12.99 -8.94
N PRO A 38 -27.07 -14.02 -8.30
CA PRO A 38 -26.34 -14.85 -7.36
C PRO A 38 -25.30 -15.69 -8.10
N VAL A 39 -24.16 -15.92 -7.44
CA VAL A 39 -23.20 -16.94 -7.86
C VAL A 39 -23.88 -18.31 -7.73
N PRO A 40 -23.66 -19.27 -8.68
CA PRO A 40 -24.28 -20.59 -8.61
C PRO A 40 -24.00 -21.32 -7.28
N GLY A 41 -24.97 -22.12 -6.83
CA GLY A 41 -24.91 -22.81 -5.55
C GLY A 41 -23.66 -23.69 -5.38
N GLY A 42 -23.09 -23.67 -4.17
CA GLY A 42 -21.90 -24.44 -3.81
C GLY A 42 -20.60 -23.96 -4.46
N VAL A 43 -20.63 -22.89 -5.26
CA VAL A 43 -19.40 -22.22 -5.72
C VAL A 43 -18.73 -21.50 -4.55
N ILE A 44 -19.49 -20.79 -3.71
CA ILE A 44 -18.92 -20.04 -2.58
C ILE A 44 -18.30 -20.99 -1.57
N SER A 45 -18.97 -22.09 -1.21
CA SER A 45 -18.36 -23.11 -0.33
C SER A 45 -17.06 -23.69 -0.91
N ARG A 46 -17.01 -23.96 -2.23
CA ARG A 46 -15.79 -24.43 -2.90
C ARG A 46 -14.69 -23.38 -2.89
N MET A 47 -15.04 -22.12 -3.13
CA MET A 47 -14.09 -21.00 -3.07
C MET A 47 -13.54 -20.83 -1.67
N ALA A 48 -14.38 -20.90 -0.63
CA ALA A 48 -13.96 -20.81 0.77
C ALA A 48 -12.96 -21.91 1.14
N HIS A 49 -13.19 -23.15 0.70
CA HIS A 49 -12.25 -24.26 0.92
C HIS A 49 -10.91 -24.11 0.21
N ALA A 50 -10.89 -23.44 -0.95
CA ALA A 50 -9.68 -23.21 -1.74
C ALA A 50 -8.98 -21.89 -1.39
N LEU A 51 -9.59 -21.05 -0.55
CA LEU A 51 -9.07 -19.72 -0.25
C LEU A 51 -7.88 -19.83 0.70
N GLU A 52 -6.72 -19.37 0.26
CA GLU A 52 -5.53 -19.26 1.11
C GLU A 52 -5.56 -17.89 1.82
N PRO A 53 -5.66 -17.85 3.16
CA PRO A 53 -5.56 -16.60 3.92
C PRO A 53 -4.17 -15.98 3.73
N PRO A 54 -4.02 -14.66 3.94
CA PRO A 54 -2.68 -14.05 3.99
C PRO A 54 -1.86 -14.64 5.14
N ASP A 55 -0.57 -14.83 4.89
CA ASP A 55 0.36 -15.47 5.83
C ASP A 55 1.64 -14.62 5.95
N PRO A 56 1.58 -13.49 6.69
CA PRO A 56 2.72 -12.59 6.82
C PRO A 56 3.94 -13.22 7.50
N GLU A 57 3.77 -14.34 8.23
CA GLU A 57 4.86 -15.05 8.91
C GLU A 57 5.72 -15.83 7.91
N HIS A 58 5.09 -16.55 6.97
CA HIS A 58 5.80 -17.37 5.99
C HIS A 58 5.95 -16.70 4.62
N VAL A 59 5.18 -15.64 4.36
CA VAL A 59 5.14 -14.89 3.11
C VAL A 59 5.51 -13.42 3.38
N PRO A 60 6.82 -13.08 3.44
CA PRO A 60 7.28 -11.77 3.93
C PRO A 60 6.77 -10.56 3.14
N TRP A 61 6.39 -10.74 1.87
CA TRP A 61 5.82 -9.66 1.07
C TRP A 61 4.36 -9.34 1.42
N GLU A 62 3.71 -10.15 2.26
CA GLU A 62 2.39 -9.91 2.86
C GLU A 62 2.49 -9.25 4.25
N ARG A 63 3.69 -8.86 4.72
CA ARG A 63 3.94 -8.30 6.07
C ARG A 63 3.02 -7.18 6.53
N TYR A 64 2.53 -6.35 5.59
CA TYR A 64 1.54 -5.31 5.88
C TYR A 64 0.15 -5.88 5.63
N CYS A 65 -0.34 -6.68 6.58
CA CYS A 65 -1.67 -7.26 6.55
C CYS A 65 -2.48 -6.83 7.77
N ALA A 66 -3.73 -6.44 7.56
CA ALA A 66 -4.72 -6.25 8.62
C ALA A 66 -5.91 -7.18 8.38
N THR A 67 -6.35 -7.87 9.43
CA THR A 67 -7.55 -8.71 9.40
C THR A 67 -8.69 -7.97 10.08
N VAL A 68 -9.82 -7.82 9.39
CA VAL A 68 -11.04 -7.20 9.88
C VAL A 68 -12.11 -8.28 10.04
N THR A 69 -12.74 -8.35 11.20
CA THR A 69 -13.80 -9.33 11.49
C THR A 69 -15.18 -8.71 11.38
N ASP A 70 -16.22 -9.54 11.46
CA ASP A 70 -17.63 -9.15 11.23
C ASP A 70 -18.13 -7.96 12.09
N SER A 71 -17.55 -7.73 13.27
CA SER A 71 -17.85 -6.57 14.12
C SER A 71 -16.81 -5.47 13.95
N VAL A 72 -16.97 -4.66 12.91
CA VAL A 72 -16.10 -3.50 12.65
C VAL A 72 -16.31 -2.47 13.77
N ASP A 73 -15.28 -2.30 14.60
CA ASP A 73 -15.20 -1.23 15.60
C ASP A 73 -14.08 -0.23 15.29
N ASP A 74 -14.06 0.87 16.04
CA ASP A 74 -13.03 1.92 15.88
C ASP A 74 -11.61 1.36 16.07
N GLY A 75 -11.44 0.32 16.90
CA GLY A 75 -10.16 -0.35 17.11
C GLY A 75 -9.67 -1.09 15.87
N GLN A 76 -10.56 -1.74 15.12
CA GLN A 76 -10.24 -2.38 13.85
C GLN A 76 -9.93 -1.36 12.76
N VAL A 77 -10.68 -0.25 12.70
CA VAL A 77 -10.38 0.87 11.78
C VAL A 77 -8.99 1.44 12.08
N ASP A 78 -8.66 1.65 13.35
CA ASP A 78 -7.33 2.10 13.79
C ASP A 78 -6.22 1.10 13.44
N ALA A 79 -6.49 -0.20 13.56
CA ALA A 79 -5.54 -1.24 13.19
C ALA A 79 -5.26 -1.24 11.68
N VAL A 80 -6.30 -1.15 10.84
CA VAL A 80 -6.17 -1.00 9.39
C VAL A 80 -5.39 0.27 9.07
N TRP A 81 -5.74 1.40 9.70
CA TRP A 81 -5.06 2.67 9.49
C TRP A 81 -3.57 2.59 9.81
N ARG A 82 -3.21 1.95 10.93
CA ARG A 82 -1.82 1.75 11.34
C ARG A 82 -1.04 0.92 10.31
N VAL A 83 -1.66 -0.14 9.78
CA VAL A 83 -1.04 -0.96 8.73
C VAL A 83 -0.83 -0.16 7.44
N LEU A 84 -1.81 0.64 7.02
CA LEU A 84 -1.67 1.51 5.85
C LEU A 84 -0.56 2.55 6.02
N GLN A 85 -0.47 3.19 7.19
CA GLN A 85 0.61 4.13 7.48
C GLN A 85 1.99 3.44 7.50
N ALA A 86 2.08 2.24 8.06
CA ALA A 86 3.33 1.47 8.07
C ALA A 86 3.77 1.11 6.64
N ALA A 87 2.84 0.62 5.81
CA ALA A 87 3.10 0.32 4.41
C ALA A 87 3.52 1.56 3.59
N ALA A 88 2.93 2.72 3.88
CA ALA A 88 3.29 3.97 3.21
C ALA A 88 4.72 4.44 3.51
N ARG A 89 5.23 4.13 4.71
CA ARG A 89 6.60 4.49 5.14
C ARG A 89 7.65 3.49 4.66
N ASP A 90 7.25 2.29 4.25
CA ASP A 90 8.13 1.22 3.78
C ASP A 90 7.55 0.56 2.51
N PRO A 91 7.56 1.30 1.38
CA PRO A 91 7.05 0.78 0.12
C PRO A 91 7.92 -0.38 -0.38
N PRO A 92 7.34 -1.35 -1.12
CA PRO A 92 8.10 -2.47 -1.62
C PRO A 92 9.18 -1.99 -2.60
N PRO A 93 10.37 -2.62 -2.61
CA PRO A 93 11.46 -2.23 -3.51
C PRO A 93 10.99 -2.19 -4.97
N PRO A 94 11.50 -1.29 -5.82
CA PRO A 94 11.09 -1.22 -7.21
C PRO A 94 11.26 -2.58 -7.91
N ALA A 95 10.42 -2.84 -8.90
CA ALA A 95 10.55 -4.04 -9.71
C ALA A 95 11.93 -4.00 -10.40
N PRO A 96 12.62 -5.15 -10.55
CA PRO A 96 13.85 -5.18 -11.32
C PRO A 96 13.57 -4.59 -12.70
N ALA A 97 14.49 -3.77 -13.20
CA ALA A 97 14.40 -3.22 -14.54
C ALA A 97 14.12 -4.39 -15.50
N PRO A 98 13.21 -4.22 -16.48
CA PRO A 98 12.97 -5.25 -17.48
C PRO A 98 14.32 -5.65 -18.04
N ALA A 99 14.66 -6.94 -17.93
CA ALA A 99 15.95 -7.43 -18.36
C ALA A 99 16.16 -6.93 -19.79
N LEU A 100 17.18 -6.08 -19.99
CA LEU A 100 17.66 -5.74 -21.32
C LEU A 100 17.90 -7.08 -22.01
N SER A 101 17.03 -7.42 -22.96
CA SER A 101 17.27 -8.53 -23.87
C SER A 101 18.67 -8.32 -24.40
N LYS A 102 19.55 -9.31 -24.15
CA LYS A 102 21.00 -9.18 -24.35
C LYS A 102 21.25 -8.44 -25.66
N PRO A 103 21.96 -7.30 -25.65
CA PRO A 103 22.32 -6.65 -26.89
C PRO A 103 23.12 -7.64 -27.71
N GLY A 104 22.62 -7.92 -28.91
CA GLY A 104 23.42 -8.56 -29.94
C GLY A 104 24.72 -7.80 -30.06
N SER A 105 25.82 -8.54 -29.93
CA SER A 105 27.19 -8.06 -30.08
C SER A 105 27.34 -7.03 -31.20
N THR A 106 27.66 -5.78 -30.86
CA THR A 106 28.54 -4.94 -31.69
C THR A 106 29.15 -3.79 -30.89
N ALA A 107 30.46 -3.90 -30.70
CA ALA A 107 31.51 -2.87 -30.70
C ALA A 107 31.34 -1.53 -29.95
N GLN A 108 32.21 -1.38 -28.94
CA GLN A 108 33.08 -0.23 -28.66
C GLN A 108 32.73 1.12 -29.30
N HIS A 109 32.59 2.17 -28.48
CA HIS A 109 33.43 3.37 -28.54
C HIS A 109 33.43 4.11 -27.20
N GLN A 110 34.59 4.70 -26.90
CA GLN A 110 34.99 5.37 -25.68
C GLN A 110 34.27 6.72 -25.51
N SER A 111 34.15 7.23 -24.27
CA SER A 111 34.81 8.47 -23.85
C SER A 111 34.35 8.93 -22.46
N THR A 112 35.34 9.42 -21.72
CA THR A 112 35.41 9.91 -20.35
C THR A 112 35.04 11.39 -20.19
N ALA A 113 34.51 11.80 -19.03
CA ALA A 113 34.78 13.06 -18.31
C ALA A 113 34.13 12.96 -16.91
N ALA A 114 34.83 12.87 -15.77
CA ALA A 114 35.77 13.78 -15.11
C ALA A 114 35.11 15.01 -14.43
N ALA A 115 34.93 14.87 -13.10
CA ALA A 115 35.02 15.80 -11.97
C ALA A 115 35.05 17.35 -12.12
N ALA A 116 34.34 18.05 -11.21
CA ALA A 116 34.79 19.24 -10.46
C ALA A 116 33.80 19.50 -9.28
N LEU A 117 34.17 19.44 -7.99
CA LEU A 117 34.86 20.44 -7.13
C LEU A 117 33.94 21.65 -6.80
N ALA A 118 33.21 21.67 -5.68
CA ALA A 118 33.52 22.13 -4.30
C ALA A 118 33.31 23.63 -3.99
N THR A 119 32.61 23.87 -2.86
CA THR A 119 32.70 25.02 -1.91
C THR A 119 32.24 26.43 -2.32
N HIS A 120 31.20 26.97 -1.66
CA HIS A 120 31.25 28.03 -0.62
C HIS A 120 29.87 28.68 -0.38
N GLY A 121 29.63 29.14 0.84
CA GLY A 121 28.59 30.14 1.14
C GLY A 121 27.67 29.82 2.32
N SER A 122 28.22 29.76 3.53
CA SER A 122 27.44 29.96 4.76
C SER A 122 27.18 31.46 4.91
N ASP A 123 25.93 31.92 4.71
CA ASP A 123 25.40 33.18 5.27
C ASP A 123 23.90 33.27 4.97
N ALA A 124 23.06 32.81 5.90
CA ALA A 124 21.63 33.17 5.99
C ALA A 124 21.03 32.62 7.28
N GLN A 125 21.57 33.00 8.44
CA GLN A 125 21.02 32.59 9.73
C GLN A 125 20.56 33.84 10.48
N GLN A 126 19.36 34.31 10.12
CA GLN A 126 18.41 35.08 10.97
C GLN A 126 17.25 35.61 10.10
N ALA A 127 16.39 34.73 9.57
CA ALA A 127 15.05 35.10 9.06
C ALA A 127 14.05 33.92 8.87
N SER A 128 14.38 32.65 9.18
CA SER A 128 13.50 31.51 8.80
C SER A 128 12.55 30.96 9.88
N ALA A 129 12.73 31.33 11.16
CA ALA A 129 12.03 30.63 12.25
C ALA A 129 10.50 30.87 12.30
N ALA A 130 9.99 31.96 11.71
CA ALA A 130 8.55 32.25 11.70
C ALA A 130 7.83 31.63 10.49
N ASP A 131 8.48 31.60 9.31
CA ASP A 131 7.93 30.97 8.10
C ASP A 131 8.04 29.44 8.16
N ASP A 132 9.11 28.88 8.73
CA ASP A 132 9.24 27.43 8.92
C ASP A 132 8.20 26.89 9.91
N ALA A 133 7.86 27.64 10.95
CA ALA A 133 6.82 27.26 11.90
C ALA A 133 5.43 27.32 11.26
N HIS A 134 5.14 28.34 10.44
CA HIS A 134 3.84 28.44 9.75
C HIS A 134 3.71 27.38 8.64
N ALA A 135 4.76 27.13 7.86
CA ALA A 135 4.81 26.07 6.86
C ALA A 135 4.68 24.67 7.50
N ALA A 136 5.37 24.42 8.62
CA ALA A 136 5.23 23.16 9.36
C ALA A 136 3.82 22.99 9.94
N THR A 137 3.21 24.04 10.49
CA THR A 137 1.85 24.00 11.06
C THR A 137 0.78 23.79 9.98
N VAL A 138 0.94 24.40 8.80
CA VAL A 138 0.03 24.19 7.66
C VAL A 138 0.21 22.78 7.08
N SER A 139 1.45 22.28 7.01
CA SER A 139 1.73 20.91 6.57
C SER A 139 1.15 19.87 7.53
N ASP A 140 1.21 20.10 8.85
CA ASP A 140 0.61 19.23 9.86
C ASP A 140 -0.92 19.25 9.81
N SER A 141 -1.53 20.42 9.60
CA SER A 141 -2.99 20.56 9.45
C SER A 141 -3.51 19.86 8.19
N VAL A 142 -2.80 19.97 7.07
CA VAL A 142 -3.15 19.25 5.83
C VAL A 142 -2.94 17.75 6.01
N ALA A 143 -1.84 17.32 6.64
CA ALA A 143 -1.61 15.91 6.95
C ALA A 143 -2.70 15.34 7.87
N GLN A 144 -3.14 16.10 8.87
CA GLN A 144 -4.21 15.71 9.78
C GLN A 144 -5.58 15.66 9.10
N ALA A 145 -5.87 16.60 8.20
CA ALA A 145 -7.11 16.59 7.41
C ALA A 145 -7.15 15.41 6.42
N VAL A 146 -6.01 15.09 5.80
CA VAL A 146 -5.84 13.91 4.93
C VAL A 146 -5.95 12.61 5.75
N ASP A 147 -5.39 12.57 6.97
CA ASP A 147 -5.51 11.45 7.90
C ASP A 147 -6.97 11.20 8.30
N VAL A 148 -7.72 12.25 8.66
CA VAL A 148 -9.15 12.15 8.99
C VAL A 148 -9.99 11.73 7.78
N ALA A 149 -9.71 12.28 6.59
CA ALA A 149 -10.43 11.95 5.37
C ALA A 149 -10.20 10.49 4.96
N LEU A 150 -8.94 10.03 4.96
CA LEU A 150 -8.63 8.64 4.67
C LEU A 150 -9.17 7.69 5.73
N ARG A 151 -9.10 8.02 7.04
CA ARG A 151 -9.71 7.20 8.10
C ARG A 151 -11.20 7.01 7.87
N ARG A 152 -11.90 8.08 7.47
CA ARG A 152 -13.33 8.02 7.15
C ARG A 152 -13.60 7.13 5.94
N GLU A 153 -12.76 7.22 4.91
CA GLU A 153 -12.92 6.42 3.70
C GLU A 153 -12.59 4.94 3.93
N VAL A 154 -11.57 4.65 4.76
CA VAL A 154 -11.29 3.31 5.27
C VAL A 154 -12.47 2.78 6.06
N ALA A 155 -13.02 3.55 7.01
CA ALA A 155 -14.19 3.14 7.78
C ALA A 155 -15.40 2.85 6.87
N GLN A 156 -15.61 3.65 5.82
CA GLN A 156 -16.67 3.40 4.84
C GLN A 156 -16.43 2.15 3.99
N LEU A 157 -15.19 1.89 3.57
CA LEU A 157 -14.83 0.69 2.81
C LEU A 157 -14.99 -0.56 3.67
N VAL A 158 -14.58 -0.48 4.94
CA VAL A 158 -14.67 -1.59 5.89
C VAL A 158 -16.14 -1.85 6.29
N ALA A 159 -16.95 -0.82 6.53
CA ALA A 159 -18.38 -0.99 6.87
C ALA A 159 -19.26 -1.49 5.71
N ARG A 160 -18.74 -1.49 4.47
CA ARG A 160 -19.45 -1.99 3.29
C ARG A 160 -19.08 -3.43 2.92
N ALA A 161 -18.02 -3.97 3.53
CA ALA A 161 -17.50 -5.29 3.23
C ALA A 161 -18.11 -6.33 4.18
#